data_AF-A0A926WHU5-F1
#
_entry.id   AF-A0A926WHU5-F1
#
_cell.length_a   1.000
_cell.length_b   1.000
_cell.length_c   1.000
_cell.angle_alpha   90.00
_cell.angle_beta   90.00
_cell.angle_gamma   90.00
#
_symmetry.space_group_name_H-M   'P 1'
#
loop_
_entity.id
_entity.type
_entity.pdbx_description
1 polymer ?
#
loop_
_entity_poly.entity_id
_entity_poly.type
_entity_poly.pdbx_seq_one_letter_code
_entity_poly.pdbx_strand_id
1 'polypeptide(L)'
;MFKPRTIFIALTAIILAFAISTQIYIQPAVALGGTCNPTGGNLPICPSTAPSASASFVDPTATITNPTNITLGEKVYVAPFAELDATNAPISIAADSNAQDQVKITASGTGVEIGERVIMAHMAVVKGAAKIGIQGSTGPFTNPVTNTQFSNTIPETFLAFNCEIDGATIERNTVVNFLARVGPSVTLPAGKVVLPGKNVTTNLQASSGSLGKVANLTQADVALMEGIIEVNEAFAKGYTDLARADLTNVTGINYAPVTSFNSGGLPQIGGSATRVPNFRNRIIGNIVLQDSLANLNNKIGNRISLRADEGEPFNVGQIAGMANDVVFHALETTSLSLGNGIGYGPRALVHGGRQVVNGVANGPETSVGDAVGLGPNSVIFRASIGNNSALGQRSAVFNSTVAPRTAIAARTIYADNGNLILPVEW
;
A
#
# COMPACT_ATOMS: atom_id res chain seq x y z
N MET A 1 -65.34 -4.13 38.65
CA MET A 1 -64.73 -2.98 37.94
C MET A 1 -63.31 -3.41 37.58
N PHE A 2 -62.88 -3.72 36.36
CA PHE A 2 -63.44 -3.67 35.01
C PHE A 2 -62.88 -4.86 34.19
N LYS A 3 -63.63 -5.24 33.14
CA LYS A 3 -63.38 -6.34 32.19
C LYS A 3 -62.32 -6.02 31.11
N PRO A 4 -61.89 -7.03 30.32
CA PRO A 4 -60.84 -6.97 29.28
C PRO A 4 -61.39 -6.75 27.84
N ARG A 5 -60.48 -6.86 26.83
CA ARG A 5 -60.61 -6.81 25.34
C ARG A 5 -60.18 -5.45 24.73
N THR A 6 -59.53 -5.31 23.57
CA THR A 6 -59.47 -6.12 22.34
C THR A 6 -58.26 -5.69 21.47
N ILE A 7 -57.77 -6.61 20.64
CA ILE A 7 -56.87 -6.41 19.48
C ILE A 7 -57.60 -5.61 18.38
N PHE A 8 -56.92 -4.70 17.64
CA PHE A 8 -56.98 -4.59 16.17
C PHE A 8 -55.93 -3.62 15.59
N ILE A 9 -55.54 -3.95 14.36
CA ILE A 9 -54.45 -3.53 13.47
C ILE A 9 -54.65 -2.12 12.87
N ALA A 10 -53.56 -1.37 12.63
CA ALA A 10 -53.41 -0.51 11.44
C ALA A 10 -51.96 -0.06 11.21
N LEU A 11 -51.38 -0.53 10.09
CA LEU A 11 -50.23 0.04 9.41
C LEU A 11 -50.46 1.52 9.12
N THR A 12 -49.49 2.39 9.41
CA THR A 12 -49.31 3.63 8.63
C THR A 12 -47.84 4.03 8.62
N ALA A 13 -47.20 3.81 7.46
CA ALA A 13 -45.88 4.34 7.14
C ALA A 13 -46.02 5.85 6.83
N ILE A 14 -45.19 6.68 7.46
CA ILE A 14 -45.07 8.09 7.12
C ILE A 14 -44.00 8.21 6.04
N ILE A 15 -44.43 8.54 4.82
CA ILE A 15 -43.57 8.98 3.72
C ILE A 15 -43.37 10.49 3.90
N LEU A 16 -42.14 10.91 4.19
CA LEU A 16 -41.72 12.31 4.11
C LEU A 16 -40.88 12.48 2.84
N ALA A 17 -41.51 13.01 1.80
CA ALA A 17 -40.85 13.34 0.54
C ALA A 17 -40.11 14.68 0.68
N PHE A 18 -38.77 14.65 0.59
CA PHE A 18 -37.97 15.82 0.27
C PHE A 18 -37.61 15.78 -1.21
N ALA A 19 -38.09 16.77 -1.95
CA ALA A 19 -37.71 17.01 -3.33
C ALA A 19 -36.29 17.57 -3.36
N ILE A 20 -35.33 16.75 -3.80
CA ILE A 20 -34.01 17.22 -4.24
C ILE A 20 -34.11 17.35 -5.76
N SER A 21 -34.03 18.58 -6.24
CA SER A 21 -33.88 18.89 -7.66
C SER A 21 -32.57 18.30 -8.15
N THR A 22 -32.65 17.16 -8.84
CA THR A 22 -31.51 16.60 -9.57
C THR A 22 -31.30 17.44 -10.82
N GLN A 23 -30.22 18.23 -10.80
CA GLN A 23 -29.69 18.82 -12.02
C GLN A 23 -29.09 17.68 -12.83
N ILE A 24 -29.86 17.18 -13.79
CA ILE A 24 -29.44 16.13 -14.72
C ILE A 24 -28.34 16.74 -15.59
N TYR A 25 -27.09 16.62 -15.16
CA TYR A 25 -25.96 16.70 -16.07
C TYR A 25 -26.09 15.50 -17.00
N ILE A 26 -26.36 15.78 -18.27
CA ILE A 26 -26.26 14.79 -19.34
C ILE A 26 -24.78 14.36 -19.37
N GLN A 27 -24.49 13.25 -18.70
CA GLN A 27 -23.20 12.58 -18.79
C GLN A 27 -23.08 12.04 -20.22
N PRO A 28 -21.99 12.34 -20.95
CA PRO A 28 -21.76 11.71 -22.25
C PRO A 28 -21.66 10.19 -22.09
N ALA A 29 -22.05 9.48 -23.15
CA ALA A 29 -22.22 8.03 -23.19
C ALA A 29 -21.06 7.26 -22.53
N VAL A 30 -21.45 6.25 -21.75
CA VAL A 30 -20.58 5.33 -21.02
C VAL A 30 -19.63 4.63 -22.00
N ALA A 31 -18.33 4.93 -21.92
CA ALA A 31 -17.32 4.03 -22.45
C ALA A 31 -17.21 2.83 -21.50
N LEU A 32 -17.72 1.68 -21.93
CA LEU A 32 -17.47 0.39 -21.32
C LEU A 32 -15.96 0.07 -21.36
N GLY A 33 -15.36 -0.31 -20.23
CA GLY A 33 -14.21 -1.23 -20.19
C GLY A 33 -13.00 -0.80 -21.01
N GLY A 34 -12.38 0.33 -20.66
CA GLY A 34 -11.31 0.91 -21.48
C GLY A 34 -9.94 0.88 -20.81
N THR A 35 -8.95 0.24 -21.44
CA THR A 35 -7.55 0.51 -21.11
C THR A 35 -7.20 1.97 -21.44
N CYS A 36 -6.26 2.57 -20.71
CA CYS A 36 -5.83 3.95 -20.93
C CYS A 36 -4.30 4.08 -20.95
N ASN A 37 -3.79 5.06 -21.69
CA ASN A 37 -2.42 5.50 -21.57
C ASN A 37 -2.35 6.76 -20.69
N PRO A 38 -1.48 6.82 -19.66
CA PRO A 38 -1.35 7.93 -18.72
C PRO A 38 -0.60 9.13 -19.33
N THR A 39 -1.04 9.58 -20.50
CA THR A 39 -0.54 10.80 -21.16
C THR A 39 -1.06 12.04 -20.43
N GLY A 40 -0.52 13.23 -20.73
CA GLY A 40 -0.92 14.47 -20.05
C GLY A 40 -2.42 14.78 -20.06
N GLY A 41 -3.17 14.34 -21.08
CA GLY A 41 -4.63 14.47 -21.13
C GLY A 41 -5.41 13.47 -20.27
N ASN A 42 -4.73 12.47 -19.70
CA ASN A 42 -5.25 11.40 -18.85
C ASN A 42 -4.58 11.38 -17.47
N LEU A 43 -4.07 12.53 -17.00
CA LEU A 43 -3.52 12.68 -15.66
C LEU A 43 -4.30 13.76 -14.90
N PRO A 44 -4.61 13.57 -13.61
CA PRO A 44 -4.34 12.37 -12.80
C PRO A 44 -5.39 11.25 -13.00
N ILE A 45 -6.38 11.43 -13.88
CA ILE A 45 -7.51 10.51 -14.08
C ILE A 45 -7.36 9.83 -15.43
N CYS A 46 -7.33 8.51 -15.47
CA CYS A 46 -7.03 7.73 -16.67
C CYS A 46 -8.07 6.60 -16.89
N PRO A 47 -8.84 6.61 -17.99
CA PRO A 47 -9.05 7.73 -18.92
C PRO A 47 -9.66 8.95 -18.21
N SER A 48 -9.36 10.18 -18.65
CA SER A 48 -9.85 11.40 -17.99
C SER A 48 -11.37 11.57 -18.03
N THR A 49 -12.03 10.94 -19.01
CA THR A 49 -13.48 10.96 -19.15
C THR A 49 -14.19 9.83 -18.40
N ALA A 50 -13.46 8.82 -17.90
CA ALA A 50 -14.07 7.66 -17.24
C ALA A 50 -14.71 8.05 -15.89
N PRO A 51 -15.89 7.51 -15.53
CA PRO A 51 -16.50 7.73 -14.22
C PRO A 51 -15.54 7.34 -13.08
N SER A 52 -15.61 8.01 -11.93
CA SER A 52 -14.71 7.71 -10.79
C SER A 52 -14.75 6.26 -10.34
N ALA A 53 -15.87 5.55 -10.55
CA ALA A 53 -16.02 4.14 -10.17
C ALA A 53 -15.23 3.16 -11.07
N SER A 54 -14.77 3.58 -12.24
CA SER A 54 -13.98 2.76 -13.17
C SER A 54 -12.66 3.41 -13.60
N ALA A 55 -12.48 4.71 -13.35
CA ALA A 55 -11.25 5.40 -13.66
C ALA A 55 -10.07 4.88 -12.83
N SER A 56 -8.91 4.83 -13.45
CA SER A 56 -7.63 4.70 -12.78
C SER A 56 -7.16 6.07 -12.31
N PHE A 57 -6.48 6.09 -11.15
CA PHE A 57 -5.91 7.30 -10.59
C PHE A 57 -4.39 7.21 -10.59
N VAL A 58 -3.74 8.26 -11.07
CA VAL A 58 -2.28 8.42 -11.07
C VAL A 58 -1.94 9.68 -10.29
N ASP A 59 -1.32 9.53 -9.12
CA ASP A 59 -0.95 10.67 -8.28
C ASP A 59 -0.07 11.66 -9.07
N PRO A 60 -0.30 12.98 -8.96
CA PRO A 60 0.47 13.98 -9.70
C PRO A 60 1.99 13.97 -9.44
N THR A 61 2.45 13.32 -8.37
CA THR A 61 3.88 13.16 -8.09
C THR A 61 4.50 11.89 -8.67
N ALA A 62 3.69 11.00 -9.26
CA ALA A 62 4.20 9.85 -9.98
C ALA A 62 4.99 10.30 -11.22
N THR A 63 6.10 9.62 -11.49
CA THR A 63 6.94 9.87 -12.66
C THR A 63 6.59 8.86 -13.74
N ILE A 64 6.08 9.36 -14.87
CA ILE A 64 5.63 8.54 -16.00
C ILE A 64 6.53 8.85 -17.20
N THR A 65 7.36 7.91 -17.60
CA THR A 65 8.29 8.07 -18.74
C THR A 65 7.82 7.23 -19.92
N ASN A 66 7.72 7.87 -21.10
CA ASN A 66 7.14 7.29 -22.31
C ASN A 66 5.68 6.80 -22.13
N PRO A 67 4.74 7.68 -21.73
CA PRO A 67 3.37 7.32 -21.35
C PRO A 67 2.56 6.61 -22.45
N THR A 68 2.89 6.81 -23.73
CA THR A 68 2.26 6.10 -24.85
C THR A 68 2.60 4.61 -24.89
N ASN A 69 3.64 4.19 -24.17
CA ASN A 69 4.09 2.80 -24.06
C ASN A 69 3.68 2.18 -22.70
N ILE A 70 2.80 2.85 -21.96
CA ILE A 70 2.27 2.40 -20.68
C ILE A 70 0.76 2.25 -20.82
N THR A 71 0.23 1.06 -20.56
CA THR A 71 -1.20 0.78 -20.61
C THR A 71 -1.71 0.43 -19.22
N LEU A 72 -2.73 1.13 -18.74
CA LEU A 72 -3.42 0.86 -17.48
C LEU A 72 -4.83 0.30 -17.77
N GLY A 73 -5.24 -0.70 -17.02
CA GLY A 73 -6.63 -1.15 -16.95
C GLY A 73 -7.51 -0.17 -16.19
N GLU A 74 -8.71 -0.62 -15.82
CA GLU A 74 -9.64 0.14 -14.98
C GLU A 74 -9.25 0.05 -13.49
N LYS A 75 -9.62 1.09 -12.72
CA LYS A 75 -9.43 1.15 -11.26
C LYS A 75 -7.99 0.92 -10.76
N VAL A 76 -7.00 1.12 -11.63
CA VAL A 76 -5.59 1.06 -11.23
C VAL A 76 -5.28 2.25 -10.35
N TYR A 77 -4.66 2.02 -9.20
CA TYR A 77 -4.16 3.07 -8.32
C TYR A 77 -2.62 3.17 -8.42
N VAL A 78 -2.12 4.31 -8.90
CA VAL A 78 -0.69 4.65 -8.91
C VAL A 78 -0.46 5.77 -7.91
N ALA A 79 0.24 5.45 -6.83
CA ALA A 79 0.37 6.28 -5.63
C ALA A 79 1.55 7.28 -5.74
N PRO A 80 1.74 8.14 -4.72
CA PRO A 80 2.81 9.14 -4.71
C PRO A 80 4.21 8.61 -5.03
N PHE A 81 4.91 9.37 -5.87
CA PHE A 81 6.31 9.13 -6.25
C PHE A 81 6.61 7.76 -6.85
N ALA A 82 5.59 6.99 -7.25
CA ALA A 82 5.77 5.81 -8.07
C ALA A 82 6.42 6.20 -9.41
N GLU A 83 7.24 5.32 -9.97
CA GLU A 83 7.99 5.55 -11.20
C GLU A 83 7.68 4.44 -12.20
N LEU A 84 7.07 4.81 -13.32
CA LEU A 84 6.81 3.92 -14.45
C LEU A 84 7.68 4.35 -15.63
N ASP A 85 8.76 3.61 -15.87
CA ASP A 85 9.72 3.89 -16.94
C ASP A 85 9.60 2.87 -18.07
N ALA A 86 8.90 3.29 -19.14
CA ALA A 86 8.72 2.53 -20.37
C ALA A 86 9.62 3.02 -21.53
N THR A 87 10.77 3.61 -21.22
CA THR A 87 11.73 4.11 -22.24
C THR A 87 12.18 3.00 -23.18
N ASN A 88 12.51 1.81 -22.63
CA ASN A 88 13.14 0.74 -23.41
C ASN A 88 12.17 -0.38 -23.82
N ALA A 89 11.03 -0.52 -23.14
CA ALA A 89 10.04 -1.57 -23.41
C ALA A 89 8.68 -1.20 -22.79
N PRO A 90 7.57 -1.81 -23.25
CA PRO A 90 6.23 -1.50 -22.74
C PRO A 90 6.03 -1.90 -21.27
N ILE A 91 5.09 -1.21 -20.62
CA ILE A 91 4.52 -1.59 -19.33
C ILE A 91 3.01 -1.76 -19.52
N SER A 92 2.45 -2.90 -19.10
CA SER A 92 1.01 -3.09 -18.96
C SER A 92 0.65 -3.39 -17.51
N ILE A 93 -0.36 -2.69 -16.99
CA ILE A 93 -0.93 -2.92 -15.66
C ILE A 93 -2.42 -3.13 -15.80
N ALA A 94 -2.90 -4.36 -15.60
CA ALA A 94 -4.32 -4.69 -15.76
C ALA A 94 -5.17 -4.22 -14.57
N ALA A 95 -6.48 -4.42 -14.70
CA ALA A 95 -7.49 -3.84 -13.80
C ALA A 95 -7.31 -4.25 -12.33
N ASP A 96 -7.84 -3.41 -11.44
CA ASP A 96 -7.87 -3.59 -9.98
C ASP A 96 -6.48 -3.75 -9.32
N SER A 97 -5.40 -3.45 -10.07
CA SER A 97 -4.03 -3.50 -9.57
C SER A 97 -3.59 -2.17 -8.97
N ASN A 98 -2.52 -2.18 -8.18
CA ASN A 98 -1.98 -0.97 -7.59
C ASN A 98 -0.44 -0.93 -7.64
N ALA A 99 0.09 0.27 -7.84
CA ALA A 99 1.49 0.64 -7.69
C ALA A 99 1.58 1.67 -6.56
N GLN A 100 1.87 1.22 -5.35
CA GLN A 100 1.90 2.06 -4.15
C GLN A 100 3.13 2.96 -4.09
N ASP A 101 3.28 3.66 -2.97
CA ASP A 101 4.21 4.77 -2.82
C ASP A 101 5.64 4.34 -3.17
N GLN A 102 6.25 5.06 -4.13
CA GLN A 102 7.59 4.78 -4.66
C GLN A 102 7.81 3.37 -5.25
N VAL A 103 6.76 2.68 -5.67
CA VAL A 103 6.93 1.53 -6.56
C VAL A 103 7.72 1.99 -7.79
N LYS A 104 8.69 1.19 -8.21
CA LYS A 104 9.49 1.47 -9.40
C LYS A 104 9.37 0.33 -10.40
N ILE A 105 8.92 0.65 -11.60
CA ILE A 105 8.87 -0.26 -12.74
C ILE A 105 9.80 0.28 -13.82
N THR A 106 10.86 -0.47 -14.15
CA THR A 106 11.77 -0.14 -15.26
C THR A 106 11.77 -1.28 -16.27
N ALA A 107 11.01 -1.11 -17.35
CA ALA A 107 10.82 -2.14 -18.35
C ALA A 107 11.99 -2.22 -19.33
N SER A 108 12.41 -3.44 -19.66
CA SER A 108 13.35 -3.72 -20.75
C SER A 108 13.04 -5.08 -21.39
N GLY A 109 13.73 -5.43 -22.49
CA GLY A 109 13.49 -6.67 -23.21
C GLY A 109 12.08 -6.72 -23.79
N THR A 110 11.28 -7.72 -23.41
CA THR A 110 9.89 -7.86 -23.86
C THR A 110 8.92 -6.95 -23.12
N GLY A 111 9.36 -6.23 -22.08
CA GLY A 111 8.51 -5.36 -21.27
C GLY A 111 8.07 -5.98 -19.94
N VAL A 112 7.25 -5.23 -19.21
CA VAL A 112 6.65 -5.67 -17.94
C VAL A 112 5.16 -5.85 -18.13
N GLU A 113 4.67 -7.06 -17.84
CA GLU A 113 3.24 -7.40 -17.88
C GLU A 113 2.74 -7.70 -16.47
N ILE A 114 1.86 -6.84 -15.96
CA ILE A 114 1.18 -7.00 -14.67
C ILE A 114 -0.28 -7.37 -14.93
N GLY A 115 -0.68 -8.54 -14.42
CA GLY A 115 -2.04 -9.08 -14.50
C GLY A 115 -3.05 -8.33 -13.63
N GLU A 116 -4.28 -8.82 -13.58
CA GLU A 116 -5.33 -8.24 -12.75
C GLU A 116 -5.05 -8.49 -11.27
N ARG A 117 -5.52 -7.59 -10.40
CA ARG A 117 -5.44 -7.72 -8.94
C ARG A 117 -4.02 -8.00 -8.43
N VAL A 118 -3.03 -7.31 -9.01
CA VAL A 118 -1.65 -7.34 -8.52
C VAL A 118 -1.41 -6.14 -7.60
N ILE A 119 -0.90 -6.45 -6.41
CA ILE A 119 -0.57 -5.48 -5.38
C ILE A 119 0.94 -5.26 -5.41
N MET A 120 1.38 -4.07 -5.82
CA MET A 120 2.77 -3.64 -5.69
C MET A 120 2.85 -2.66 -4.52
N ALA A 121 3.30 -3.16 -3.37
CA ALA A 121 3.36 -2.39 -2.14
C ALA A 121 4.50 -1.37 -2.14
N HIS A 122 4.49 -0.50 -1.14
CA HIS A 122 5.47 0.58 -0.94
C HIS A 122 6.90 0.15 -1.26
N MET A 123 7.55 0.89 -2.16
CA MET A 123 8.94 0.71 -2.57
C MET A 123 9.28 -0.62 -3.27
N ALA A 124 8.30 -1.43 -3.67
CA ALA A 124 8.56 -2.61 -4.50
C ALA A 124 9.21 -2.22 -5.84
N VAL A 125 10.13 -3.03 -6.32
CA VAL A 125 10.86 -2.80 -7.56
C VAL A 125 10.57 -3.92 -8.54
N VAL A 126 10.16 -3.56 -9.76
CA VAL A 126 10.03 -4.46 -10.91
C VAL A 126 10.95 -3.96 -12.00
N LYS A 127 11.85 -4.82 -12.49
CA LYS A 127 12.78 -4.45 -13.56
C LYS A 127 12.98 -5.58 -14.56
N GLY A 128 13.40 -5.24 -15.77
CA GLY A 128 13.65 -6.22 -16.81
C GLY A 128 12.37 -6.67 -17.52
N ALA A 129 12.45 -7.84 -18.14
CA ALA A 129 11.30 -8.52 -18.74
C ALA A 129 10.59 -9.35 -17.66
N ALA A 130 9.53 -8.82 -17.06
CA ALA A 130 8.83 -9.44 -15.93
C ALA A 130 7.36 -9.72 -16.24
N LYS A 131 6.85 -10.83 -15.71
CA LYS A 131 5.45 -11.29 -15.89
C LYS A 131 4.87 -11.60 -14.53
N ILE A 132 3.89 -10.82 -14.07
CA ILE A 132 3.38 -10.90 -12.69
C ILE A 132 1.87 -11.09 -12.72
N GLY A 133 1.35 -12.15 -12.10
CA GLY A 133 -0.09 -12.40 -11.96
C GLY A 133 -0.82 -12.85 -13.25
N ILE A 134 -0.15 -12.86 -14.41
CA ILE A 134 -0.80 -13.16 -15.70
C ILE A 134 -1.10 -14.65 -15.93
N GLN A 135 -0.51 -15.55 -15.14
CA GLN A 135 -0.64 -17.00 -15.26
C GLN A 135 -0.54 -17.69 -13.90
N GLY A 136 -0.86 -18.99 -13.84
CA GLY A 136 -0.76 -19.82 -12.62
C GLY A 136 -2.08 -20.51 -12.24
N SER A 137 -2.00 -21.47 -11.32
CA SER A 137 -3.17 -22.22 -10.83
C SER A 137 -4.05 -21.41 -9.86
N THR A 138 -5.34 -21.74 -9.81
CA THR A 138 -6.30 -21.26 -8.79
C THR A 138 -6.49 -22.26 -7.64
N GLY A 139 -5.75 -23.37 -7.63
CA GLY A 139 -5.79 -24.41 -6.60
C GLY A 139 -6.01 -25.82 -7.18
N PRO A 140 -6.20 -26.83 -6.31
CA PRO A 140 -6.18 -26.71 -4.86
C PRO A 140 -4.77 -26.45 -4.30
N PHE A 141 -4.69 -25.61 -3.27
CA PHE A 141 -3.53 -25.38 -2.42
C PHE A 141 -3.73 -26.08 -1.08
N THR A 142 -2.65 -26.43 -0.39
CA THR A 142 -2.71 -27.03 0.95
C THR A 142 -2.17 -26.04 1.99
N ASN A 143 -3.02 -25.66 2.94
CA ASN A 143 -2.62 -24.82 4.07
C ASN A 143 -1.62 -25.60 4.95
N PRO A 144 -0.38 -25.12 5.16
CA PRO A 144 0.66 -25.84 5.90
C PRO A 144 0.37 -25.94 7.41
N VAL A 145 -0.52 -25.12 7.96
CA VAL A 145 -0.86 -25.10 9.40
C VAL A 145 -2.02 -26.04 9.68
N THR A 146 -3.09 -25.97 8.89
CA THR A 146 -4.33 -26.74 9.11
C THR A 146 -4.42 -28.01 8.28
N ASN A 147 -3.54 -28.19 7.30
CA ASN A 147 -3.56 -29.26 6.29
C ASN A 147 -4.85 -29.30 5.44
N THR A 148 -5.64 -28.22 5.45
CA THR A 148 -6.87 -28.12 4.66
C THR A 148 -6.56 -27.68 3.23
N GLN A 149 -7.27 -28.26 2.26
CA GLN A 149 -7.22 -27.80 0.89
C GLN A 149 -8.13 -26.59 0.68
N PHE A 150 -7.67 -25.64 -0.13
CA PHE A 150 -8.45 -24.48 -0.55
C PHE A 150 -8.11 -24.08 -1.97
N SER A 151 -9.02 -23.37 -2.64
CA SER A 151 -8.79 -22.77 -3.95
C SER A 151 -9.10 -21.28 -3.86
N ASN A 152 -8.41 -20.47 -4.65
CA ASN A 152 -8.72 -19.06 -4.85
C ASN A 152 -8.98 -18.79 -6.34
N THR A 153 -10.24 -18.67 -6.69
CA THR A 153 -10.71 -18.47 -8.07
C THR A 153 -10.73 -17.01 -8.50
N ILE A 154 -10.49 -16.07 -7.58
CA ILE A 154 -10.30 -14.65 -7.86
C ILE A 154 -8.88 -14.31 -7.40
N PRO A 155 -7.86 -14.61 -8.22
CA PRO A 155 -6.50 -14.77 -7.73
C PRO A 155 -5.75 -13.43 -7.67
N GLU A 156 -5.15 -13.12 -6.52
CA GLU A 156 -4.28 -11.96 -6.33
C GLU A 156 -2.79 -12.34 -6.41
N THR A 157 -1.93 -11.33 -6.59
CA THR A 157 -0.47 -11.45 -6.41
C THR A 157 0.03 -10.30 -5.55
N PHE A 158 0.86 -10.58 -4.54
CA PHE A 158 1.35 -9.55 -3.64
C PHE A 158 2.87 -9.40 -3.67
N LEU A 159 3.34 -8.23 -4.11
CA LEU A 159 4.73 -7.81 -4.04
C LEU A 159 4.87 -6.84 -2.86
N ALA A 160 5.40 -7.32 -1.73
CA ALA A 160 5.44 -6.58 -0.48
C ALA A 160 6.60 -5.57 -0.41
N PHE A 161 6.72 -4.88 0.74
CA PHE A 161 7.56 -3.71 0.90
C PHE A 161 9.03 -3.92 0.54
N ASN A 162 9.61 -3.02 -0.26
CA ASN A 162 11.02 -3.09 -0.67
C ASN A 162 11.44 -4.46 -1.29
N CYS A 163 10.50 -5.25 -1.82
CA CYS A 163 10.87 -6.46 -2.55
C CYS A 163 11.37 -6.11 -3.96
N GLU A 164 12.10 -7.02 -4.59
CA GLU A 164 12.61 -6.86 -5.95
C GLU A 164 12.23 -8.05 -6.85
N ILE A 165 11.61 -7.75 -7.99
CA ILE A 165 11.37 -8.67 -9.10
C ILE A 165 12.27 -8.26 -10.26
N ASP A 166 13.24 -9.11 -10.57
CA ASP A 166 14.25 -8.85 -11.59
C ASP A 166 14.09 -9.84 -12.73
N GLY A 167 13.41 -9.45 -13.82
CA GLY A 167 13.27 -10.29 -15.02
C GLY A 167 12.65 -11.67 -14.78
N ALA A 168 11.71 -11.76 -13.82
CA ALA A 168 11.14 -13.02 -13.33
C ALA A 168 9.67 -13.18 -13.71
N THR A 169 9.19 -14.43 -13.63
CA THR A 169 7.76 -14.75 -13.72
C THR A 169 7.24 -15.00 -12.31
N ILE A 170 6.24 -14.23 -11.89
CA ILE A 170 5.54 -14.39 -10.62
C ILE A 170 4.12 -14.81 -10.96
N GLU A 171 3.77 -16.06 -10.68
CA GLU A 171 2.42 -16.54 -10.94
C GLU A 171 1.40 -15.95 -9.96
N ARG A 172 0.13 -15.99 -10.34
CA ARG A 172 -1.00 -15.62 -9.48
C ARG A 172 -1.07 -16.50 -8.25
N ASN A 173 -1.78 -16.05 -7.20
CA ASN A 173 -1.82 -16.69 -5.89
C ASN A 173 -0.43 -16.84 -5.28
N THR A 174 0.37 -15.78 -5.31
CA THR A 174 1.71 -15.77 -4.71
C THR A 174 1.97 -14.50 -3.93
N VAL A 175 2.95 -14.59 -3.02
CA VAL A 175 3.45 -13.45 -2.25
C VAL A 175 4.97 -13.40 -2.35
N VAL A 176 5.52 -12.23 -2.64
CA VAL A 176 6.95 -11.93 -2.49
C VAL A 176 7.09 -10.98 -1.32
N ASN A 177 7.54 -11.49 -0.18
CA ASN A 177 7.48 -10.75 1.08
C ASN A 177 8.54 -9.62 1.17
N PHE A 178 8.46 -8.80 2.21
CA PHE A 178 9.27 -7.59 2.32
C PHE A 178 10.77 -7.92 2.32
N LEU A 179 11.56 -7.03 1.71
CA LEU A 179 13.00 -7.20 1.52
C LEU A 179 13.40 -8.50 0.80
N ALA A 180 12.48 -9.25 0.19
CA ALA A 180 12.79 -10.43 -0.61
C ALA A 180 13.12 -10.05 -2.06
N ARG A 181 13.76 -10.97 -2.78
CA ARG A 181 14.09 -10.81 -4.20
C ARG A 181 13.82 -12.11 -4.96
N VAL A 182 13.25 -11.98 -6.16
CA VAL A 182 13.18 -13.05 -7.16
C VAL A 182 14.01 -12.63 -8.37
N GLY A 183 15.06 -13.40 -8.65
CA GLY A 183 16.03 -13.12 -9.69
C GLY A 183 15.59 -13.50 -11.11
N PRO A 184 16.42 -13.16 -12.11
CA PRO A 184 16.07 -13.31 -13.52
C PRO A 184 15.80 -14.74 -13.92
N SER A 185 14.80 -14.92 -14.80
CA SER A 185 14.36 -16.20 -15.35
C SER A 185 13.87 -17.22 -14.32
N VAL A 186 13.66 -16.81 -13.06
CA VAL A 186 12.98 -17.63 -12.05
C VAL A 186 11.47 -17.51 -12.24
N THR A 187 10.77 -18.63 -12.10
CA THR A 187 9.31 -18.67 -11.97
C THR A 187 8.95 -18.98 -10.51
N LEU A 188 8.25 -18.07 -9.84
CA LEU A 188 7.59 -18.35 -8.56
C LEU A 188 6.21 -18.95 -8.86
N PRO A 189 6.01 -20.27 -8.64
CA PRO A 189 4.76 -20.93 -9.02
C PRO A 189 3.63 -20.57 -8.06
N ALA A 190 2.38 -20.69 -8.54
CA ALA A 190 1.17 -20.44 -7.76
C ALA A 190 1.16 -21.23 -6.43
N GLY A 191 0.63 -20.60 -5.38
CA GLY A 191 0.56 -21.18 -4.04
C GLY A 191 1.86 -21.06 -3.24
N LYS A 192 2.81 -20.22 -3.66
CA LYS A 192 4.07 -19.99 -2.95
C LYS A 192 4.20 -18.57 -2.41
N VAL A 193 4.89 -18.49 -1.27
CA VAL A 193 5.24 -17.26 -0.57
C VAL A 193 6.75 -17.22 -0.42
N VAL A 194 7.44 -16.23 -1.00
CA VAL A 194 8.86 -15.98 -0.71
C VAL A 194 8.97 -15.38 0.68
N LEU A 195 9.81 -15.97 1.54
CA LEU A 195 9.97 -15.52 2.92
C LEU A 195 10.70 -14.16 2.99
N PRO A 196 10.49 -13.38 4.06
CA PRO A 196 11.15 -12.08 4.23
C PRO A 196 12.67 -12.14 4.09
N GLY A 197 13.25 -11.15 3.40
CA GLY A 197 14.70 -11.03 3.24
C GLY A 197 15.35 -12.04 2.28
N LYS A 198 14.60 -13.00 1.73
CA LYS A 198 15.16 -14.11 0.93
C LYS A 198 15.46 -13.71 -0.51
N ASN A 199 16.58 -14.20 -1.04
CA ASN A 199 16.97 -14.06 -2.43
C ASN A 199 16.78 -15.40 -3.15
N VAL A 200 15.80 -15.46 -4.06
CA VAL A 200 15.45 -16.63 -4.87
C VAL A 200 16.08 -16.47 -6.25
N THR A 201 16.96 -17.40 -6.60
CA THR A 201 17.79 -17.31 -7.83
C THR A 201 17.65 -18.53 -8.73
N THR A 202 16.90 -19.55 -8.31
CA THR A 202 16.64 -20.75 -9.12
C THR A 202 15.19 -21.22 -8.96
N ASN A 203 14.66 -21.92 -9.97
CA ASN A 203 13.32 -22.51 -9.90
C ASN A 203 13.17 -23.54 -8.78
N LEU A 204 14.25 -24.24 -8.41
CA LEU A 204 14.22 -25.17 -7.28
C LEU A 204 14.01 -24.44 -5.95
N GLN A 205 14.67 -23.28 -5.76
CA GLN A 205 14.45 -22.42 -4.60
C GLN A 205 13.04 -21.84 -4.57
N ALA A 206 12.47 -21.52 -5.73
CA ALA A 206 11.12 -20.96 -5.85
C ALA A 206 10.00 -21.97 -5.58
N SER A 207 10.25 -23.27 -5.82
CA SER A 207 9.25 -24.33 -5.70
C SER A 207 9.35 -25.14 -4.41
N SER A 208 10.55 -25.33 -3.87
CA SER A 208 10.80 -26.19 -2.70
C SER A 208 10.93 -25.41 -1.39
N GLY A 209 10.01 -25.65 -0.46
CA GLY A 209 10.08 -25.08 0.89
C GLY A 209 11.26 -25.60 1.72
N SER A 210 11.81 -26.77 1.40
CA SER A 210 12.95 -27.37 2.14
C SER A 210 14.24 -26.56 2.04
N LEU A 211 14.34 -25.65 1.06
CA LEU A 211 15.50 -24.77 0.89
C LEU A 211 15.39 -23.49 1.71
N GLY A 212 14.33 -23.32 2.50
CA GLY A 212 14.16 -22.18 3.43
C GLY A 212 14.01 -20.83 2.73
N LYS A 213 13.62 -20.82 1.46
CA LYS A 213 13.38 -19.60 0.67
C LYS A 213 11.90 -19.26 0.54
N VAL A 214 11.06 -20.28 0.45
CA VAL A 214 9.63 -20.16 0.23
C VAL A 214 8.84 -20.98 1.25
N ALA A 215 7.61 -20.58 1.48
CA ALA A 215 6.57 -21.33 2.17
C ALA A 215 5.35 -21.53 1.24
N ASN A 216 4.38 -22.32 1.69
CA ASN A 216 3.10 -22.44 1.00
C ASN A 216 2.18 -21.29 1.39
N LEU A 217 1.41 -20.82 0.42
CA LEU A 217 0.33 -19.85 0.62
C LEU A 217 -0.71 -20.37 1.61
N THR A 218 -1.25 -19.48 2.43
CA THR A 218 -2.32 -19.76 3.39
C THR A 218 -3.60 -19.00 3.04
N GLN A 219 -4.73 -19.39 3.62
CA GLN A 219 -5.99 -18.65 3.49
C GLN A 219 -5.90 -17.25 4.13
N ALA A 220 -5.05 -17.07 5.13
CA ALA A 220 -4.82 -15.76 5.75
C ALA A 220 -4.07 -14.81 4.81
N ASP A 221 -3.17 -15.34 3.97
CA ASP A 221 -2.51 -14.55 2.93
C ASP A 221 -3.53 -14.09 1.88
N VAL A 222 -4.44 -14.99 1.45
CA VAL A 222 -5.51 -14.65 0.50
C VAL A 222 -6.42 -13.55 1.07
N ALA A 223 -6.91 -13.72 2.30
CA ALA A 223 -7.77 -12.70 2.93
C ALA A 223 -7.07 -11.35 3.11
N LEU A 224 -5.75 -11.35 3.39
CA LEU A 224 -4.97 -10.12 3.44
C LEU A 224 -4.90 -9.45 2.05
N MET A 225 -4.63 -10.20 0.99
CA MET A 225 -4.55 -9.65 -0.37
C MET A 225 -5.90 -9.08 -0.82
N GLU A 226 -7.00 -9.78 -0.55
CA GLU A 226 -8.36 -9.33 -0.87
C GLU A 226 -8.65 -7.94 -0.24
N GLY A 227 -8.39 -7.79 1.06
CA GLY A 227 -8.57 -6.50 1.75
C GLY A 227 -7.70 -5.38 1.17
N ILE A 228 -6.45 -5.69 0.77
CA ILE A 228 -5.58 -4.68 0.14
C ILE A 228 -6.13 -4.24 -1.23
N ILE A 229 -6.71 -5.15 -2.02
CA ILE A 229 -7.35 -4.79 -3.30
C ILE A 229 -8.53 -3.85 -3.05
N GLU A 230 -9.43 -4.19 -2.12
CA GLU A 230 -10.61 -3.38 -1.81
C GLU A 230 -10.24 -1.94 -1.41
N VAL A 231 -9.23 -1.78 -0.57
CA VAL A 231 -8.72 -0.46 -0.16
C VAL A 231 -8.18 0.33 -1.35
N ASN A 232 -7.40 -0.31 -2.24
CA ASN A 232 -6.79 0.39 -3.36
C ASN A 232 -7.79 0.75 -4.47
N GLU A 233 -8.83 -0.07 -4.69
CA GLU A 233 -9.95 0.32 -5.55
C GLU A 233 -10.69 1.55 -4.98
N ALA A 234 -10.91 1.58 -3.65
CA ALA A 234 -11.49 2.74 -2.98
C ALA A 234 -10.60 3.99 -3.11
N PHE A 235 -9.27 3.84 -3.10
CA PHE A 235 -8.34 4.93 -3.36
C PHE A 235 -8.40 5.42 -4.81
N ALA A 236 -8.41 4.54 -5.81
CA ALA A 236 -8.54 4.95 -7.21
C ALA A 236 -9.79 5.81 -7.42
N LYS A 237 -10.92 5.39 -6.86
CA LYS A 237 -12.16 6.16 -6.90
C LYS A 237 -12.08 7.46 -6.09
N GLY A 238 -11.70 7.37 -4.82
CA GLY A 238 -11.74 8.49 -3.88
C GLY A 238 -10.82 9.64 -4.27
N TYR A 239 -9.62 9.33 -4.74
CA TYR A 239 -8.70 10.35 -5.27
C TYR A 239 -9.16 10.93 -6.61
N THR A 240 -9.82 10.12 -7.45
CA THR A 240 -10.48 10.64 -8.66
C THR A 240 -11.57 11.65 -8.30
N ASP A 241 -12.40 11.36 -7.29
CA ASP A 241 -13.44 12.28 -6.82
C ASP A 241 -12.83 13.59 -6.29
N LEU A 242 -11.75 13.52 -5.51
CA LEU A 242 -11.03 14.71 -5.04
C LEU A 242 -10.47 15.55 -6.20
N ALA A 243 -9.83 14.91 -7.18
CA ALA A 243 -9.24 15.57 -8.34
C ALA A 243 -10.29 16.21 -9.25
N ARG A 244 -11.46 15.58 -9.40
CA ARG A 244 -12.61 16.15 -10.14
C ARG A 244 -13.18 17.38 -9.45
N ALA A 245 -13.18 17.41 -8.12
CA ALA A 245 -13.62 18.57 -7.36
C ALA A 245 -12.65 19.75 -7.52
N ASP A 246 -11.35 19.49 -7.38
CA ASP A 246 -10.27 20.44 -7.63
C ASP A 246 -8.96 19.65 -7.77
N LEU A 247 -8.24 19.82 -8.88
CA LEU A 247 -6.96 19.14 -9.13
C LEU A 247 -5.93 19.40 -8.02
N THR A 248 -6.01 20.55 -7.36
CA THR A 248 -5.10 20.88 -6.25
C THR A 248 -5.36 20.06 -5.00
N ASN A 249 -6.52 19.37 -4.86
CA ASN A 249 -6.82 18.49 -3.72
C ASN A 249 -5.96 17.23 -3.65
N VAL A 250 -5.32 16.86 -4.77
CA VAL A 250 -4.47 15.67 -4.86
C VAL A 250 -2.98 16.03 -4.98
N THR A 251 -2.59 17.20 -4.49
CA THR A 251 -1.20 17.67 -4.51
C THR A 251 -0.75 18.15 -3.13
N GLY A 252 0.55 18.04 -2.84
CA GLY A 252 1.16 18.55 -1.61
C GLY A 252 0.55 18.02 -0.31
N ILE A 253 0.41 18.90 0.68
CA ILE A 253 -0.24 18.65 1.97
C ILE A 253 -1.75 18.82 1.79
N ASN A 254 -2.53 17.73 1.91
CA ASN A 254 -3.93 17.75 1.48
C ASN A 254 -4.85 16.71 2.12
N TYR A 255 -6.09 16.71 1.64
CA TYR A 255 -7.16 15.82 2.10
C TYR A 255 -6.85 14.34 1.86
N ALA A 256 -7.21 13.49 2.82
CA ALA A 256 -7.53 12.10 2.53
C ALA A 256 -8.90 12.03 1.82
N PRO A 257 -9.07 11.09 0.87
CA PRO A 257 -10.39 10.82 0.29
C PRO A 257 -11.34 10.25 1.36
N VAL A 258 -12.63 10.54 1.21
CA VAL A 258 -13.66 9.88 2.01
C VAL A 258 -13.90 8.48 1.43
N THR A 259 -13.74 7.46 2.26
CA THR A 259 -14.00 6.05 1.93
C THR A 259 -14.93 5.43 2.99
N SER A 260 -15.22 4.13 2.88
CA SER A 260 -15.96 3.42 3.94
C SER A 260 -15.19 3.31 5.25
N PHE A 261 -13.85 3.39 5.18
CA PHE A 261 -12.94 3.19 6.31
C PHE A 261 -12.25 4.48 6.78
N ASN A 262 -12.27 5.55 5.98
CA ASN A 262 -11.67 6.82 6.32
C ASN A 262 -12.66 7.97 6.08
N SER A 263 -12.83 8.82 7.10
CA SER A 263 -13.78 9.95 7.03
C SER A 263 -13.26 11.17 6.25
N GLY A 264 -12.06 11.08 5.70
CA GLY A 264 -11.30 12.17 5.10
C GLY A 264 -10.67 13.07 6.16
N GLY A 265 -10.16 14.22 5.73
CA GLY A 265 -9.62 15.24 6.63
C GLY A 265 -8.23 15.74 6.22
N LEU A 266 -7.76 16.76 6.92
CA LEU A 266 -6.47 17.41 6.67
C LEU A 266 -5.44 17.03 7.74
N PRO A 267 -4.15 17.02 7.38
CA PRO A 267 -3.07 16.97 8.36
C PRO A 267 -3.14 18.15 9.33
N GLN A 268 -2.74 17.92 10.57
CA GLN A 268 -2.49 18.97 11.55
C GLN A 268 -0.97 19.16 11.71
N ILE A 269 -0.46 20.33 11.37
CA ILE A 269 0.98 20.64 11.44
C ILE A 269 1.18 21.81 12.40
N GLY A 270 1.98 21.59 13.44
CA GLY A 270 2.18 22.57 14.52
C GLY A 270 0.86 22.94 15.22
N GLY A 271 -0.07 21.99 15.34
CA GLY A 271 -1.38 22.19 15.96
C GLY A 271 -2.44 22.85 15.08
N SER A 272 -2.16 23.10 13.80
CA SER A 272 -3.12 23.72 12.86
C SER A 272 -3.47 22.78 11.71
N ALA A 273 -4.76 22.62 11.41
CA ALA A 273 -5.21 21.96 10.18
C ALA A 273 -4.59 22.68 8.98
N THR A 274 -3.86 21.95 8.15
CA THR A 274 -2.96 22.52 7.14
C THR A 274 -3.24 21.95 5.76
N ARG A 275 -3.43 22.84 4.79
CA ARG A 275 -3.51 22.51 3.36
C ARG A 275 -2.51 23.37 2.60
N VAL A 276 -1.56 22.73 1.92
CA VAL A 276 -0.53 23.40 1.12
C VAL A 276 -0.31 22.61 -0.17
N PRO A 277 -1.10 22.87 -1.23
CA PRO A 277 -1.05 22.09 -2.46
C PRO A 277 0.31 22.09 -3.16
N ASN A 278 1.05 23.19 -3.06
CA ASN A 278 2.37 23.35 -3.67
C ASN A 278 3.52 22.78 -2.83
N PHE A 279 3.22 22.07 -1.73
CA PHE A 279 4.27 21.44 -0.94
C PHE A 279 4.93 20.30 -1.72
N ARG A 280 6.25 20.18 -1.65
CA ARG A 280 7.04 19.23 -2.46
C ARG A 280 6.78 17.74 -2.15
N ASN A 281 6.16 17.45 -1.01
CA ASN A 281 5.93 16.10 -0.49
C ASN A 281 4.43 15.85 -0.36
N ARG A 282 4.02 14.58 -0.35
CA ARG A 282 2.61 14.19 -0.16
C ARG A 282 2.39 13.87 1.32
N ILE A 283 1.62 14.71 2.01
CA ILE A 283 1.23 14.51 3.41
C ILE A 283 -0.30 14.59 3.45
N ILE A 284 -0.94 13.48 3.77
CA ILE A 284 -2.35 13.26 3.48
C ILE A 284 -3.08 12.71 4.70
N GLY A 285 -4.29 13.23 4.94
CA GLY A 285 -5.19 12.70 5.94
C GLY A 285 -4.81 13.07 7.37
N ASN A 286 -5.36 12.36 8.34
CA ASN A 286 -5.26 12.68 9.76
C ASN A 286 -3.87 12.34 10.34
N ILE A 287 -2.91 13.20 10.00
CA ILE A 287 -1.53 13.17 10.50
C ILE A 287 -1.31 14.39 11.37
N VAL A 288 -1.00 14.15 12.65
CA VAL A 288 -0.64 15.18 13.62
C VAL A 288 0.88 15.26 13.74
N LEU A 289 1.48 16.27 13.12
CA LEU A 289 2.90 16.59 13.16
C LEU A 289 3.15 17.71 14.18
N GLN A 290 3.99 17.43 15.17
CA GLN A 290 4.32 18.40 16.22
C GLN A 290 5.15 19.59 15.71
N ASP A 291 6.04 19.36 14.74
CA ASP A 291 6.82 20.43 14.13
C ASP A 291 5.91 21.45 13.42
N SER A 292 6.24 22.74 13.53
CA SER A 292 5.61 23.78 12.71
C SER A 292 5.92 23.54 11.23
N LEU A 293 5.10 24.06 10.32
CA LEU A 293 5.31 23.89 8.89
C LEU A 293 6.71 24.36 8.44
N ALA A 294 7.20 25.48 9.00
CA ALA A 294 8.54 25.99 8.69
C ALA A 294 9.65 25.04 9.19
N ASN A 295 9.53 24.53 10.41
CA ASN A 295 10.50 23.57 10.97
C ASN A 295 10.48 22.26 10.19
N LEU A 296 9.29 21.73 9.92
CA LEU A 296 9.09 20.54 9.10
C LEU A 296 9.75 20.72 7.74
N ASN A 297 9.49 21.85 7.07
CA ASN A 297 10.07 22.16 5.76
C ASN A 297 11.60 22.12 5.76
N ASN A 298 12.25 22.59 6.84
CA ASN A 298 13.70 22.61 6.99
C ASN A 298 14.30 21.24 7.37
N LYS A 299 13.51 20.36 8.00
CA LYS A 299 13.98 19.07 8.55
C LYS A 299 13.83 17.90 7.59
N ILE A 300 12.95 18.00 6.61
CA ILE A 300 12.59 16.87 5.74
C ILE A 300 13.16 17.02 4.31
N GLY A 301 13.43 15.90 3.66
CA GLY A 301 13.90 15.81 2.28
C GLY A 301 12.79 15.97 1.25
N ASN A 302 12.94 15.24 0.15
CA ASN A 302 12.04 15.25 -1.01
C ASN A 302 11.43 13.87 -1.23
N ARG A 303 10.36 13.79 -2.04
CA ARG A 303 9.69 12.54 -2.41
C ARG A 303 9.16 11.74 -1.21
N ILE A 304 8.78 12.45 -0.14
CA ILE A 304 8.24 11.86 1.07
C ILE A 304 6.73 11.69 0.92
N SER A 305 6.22 10.51 1.27
CA SER A 305 4.79 10.21 1.29
C SER A 305 4.34 9.78 2.67
N LEU A 306 3.55 10.61 3.35
CA LEU A 306 2.94 10.28 4.63
C LEU A 306 1.43 10.25 4.40
N ARG A 307 0.83 9.05 4.46
CA ARG A 307 -0.58 8.88 4.10
C ARG A 307 -1.36 8.21 5.24
N ALA A 308 -2.22 8.98 5.90
CA ALA A 308 -3.22 8.50 6.85
C ALA A 308 -4.61 8.50 6.21
N ASP A 309 -4.72 7.87 5.04
CA ASP A 309 -5.94 7.75 4.24
C ASP A 309 -6.56 6.34 4.29
N GLU A 310 -5.83 5.33 4.79
CA GLU A 310 -6.37 4.03 5.19
C GLU A 310 -6.49 3.93 6.72
N GLY A 311 -5.35 3.80 7.41
CA GLY A 311 -5.28 3.87 8.88
C GLY A 311 -5.01 5.28 9.40
N GLU A 312 -5.64 5.63 10.53
CA GLU A 312 -5.52 6.93 11.21
C GLU A 312 -5.85 6.83 12.71
N PRO A 313 -5.41 7.79 13.56
CA PRO A 313 -4.52 8.92 13.26
C PRO A 313 -3.03 8.53 13.27
N PHE A 314 -2.20 9.36 12.66
CA PHE A 314 -0.74 9.33 12.90
C PHE A 314 -0.36 10.42 13.88
N ASN A 315 0.31 10.06 14.96
CA ASN A 315 0.88 11.01 15.92
C ASN A 315 2.39 11.01 15.75
N VAL A 316 2.96 12.13 15.32
CA VAL A 316 4.39 12.27 15.02
C VAL A 316 4.96 13.43 15.83
N GLY A 317 5.86 13.10 16.76
CA GLY A 317 6.58 14.06 17.58
C GLY A 317 7.56 14.91 16.78
N GLN A 318 8.45 15.63 17.47
CA GLN A 318 9.46 16.43 16.79
C GLN A 318 10.40 15.55 15.98
N ILE A 319 10.57 15.84 14.69
CA ILE A 319 11.46 15.10 13.81
C ILE A 319 12.90 15.61 14.02
N ALA A 320 13.88 14.72 14.14
CA ALA A 320 15.29 15.12 14.14
C ALA A 320 15.76 15.44 12.71
N GLY A 321 15.38 14.60 11.76
CA GLY A 321 15.56 14.80 10.32
C GLY A 321 14.91 13.67 9.55
N MET A 322 14.41 13.93 8.35
CA MET A 322 13.81 12.93 7.48
C MET A 322 14.43 13.03 6.10
N ALA A 323 15.16 12.01 5.68
CA ALA A 323 15.79 11.99 4.37
C ALA A 323 14.75 11.83 3.25
N ASN A 324 15.24 11.78 2.01
CA ASN A 324 14.38 11.58 0.85
C ASN A 324 13.65 10.24 0.93
N ASP A 325 12.54 10.17 0.22
CA ASP A 325 11.89 8.90 -0.09
C ASP A 325 11.36 8.15 1.15
N VAL A 326 11.05 8.84 2.25
CA VAL A 326 10.43 8.19 3.43
C VAL A 326 8.94 7.98 3.20
N VAL A 327 8.42 6.82 3.63
CA VAL A 327 6.99 6.48 3.52
C VAL A 327 6.40 6.14 4.89
N PHE A 328 5.30 6.79 5.26
CA PHE A 328 4.42 6.34 6.35
C PHE A 328 3.05 5.97 5.78
N HIS A 329 2.53 4.83 6.25
CA HIS A 329 1.20 4.35 5.90
C HIS A 329 0.68 3.48 7.05
N ALA A 330 -0.59 3.07 7.03
CA ALA A 330 -1.14 2.17 8.04
C ALA A 330 -2.34 1.42 7.48
N LEU A 331 -2.57 0.19 7.97
CA LEU A 331 -3.75 -0.59 7.60
C LEU A 331 -5.03 -0.02 8.21
N GLU A 332 -6.18 -0.38 7.65
CA GLU A 332 -7.50 0.01 8.16
C GLU A 332 -7.60 -0.29 9.68
N THR A 333 -8.25 0.60 10.43
CA THR A 333 -8.40 0.56 11.90
C THR A 333 -7.11 0.63 12.72
N THR A 334 -5.97 0.90 12.07
CA THR A 334 -4.67 1.05 12.74
C THR A 334 -4.15 2.48 12.63
N SER A 335 -3.08 2.76 13.35
CA SER A 335 -2.54 4.07 13.66
C SER A 335 -1.02 4.02 13.76
N LEU A 336 -0.39 5.19 13.93
CA LEU A 336 1.03 5.31 14.20
C LEU A 336 1.27 6.22 15.40
N SER A 337 2.22 5.85 16.25
CA SER A 337 2.72 6.71 17.34
C SER A 337 4.24 6.79 17.30
N LEU A 338 4.76 7.94 16.88
CA LEU A 338 6.19 8.19 16.67
C LEU A 338 6.63 9.31 17.61
N GLY A 339 7.59 9.02 18.49
CA GLY A 339 8.12 9.93 19.50
C GLY A 339 8.97 11.08 18.94
N ASN A 340 9.71 11.72 19.83
CA ASN A 340 10.54 12.87 19.53
C ASN A 340 11.96 12.48 19.09
N GLY A 341 12.59 13.33 18.30
CA GLY A 341 13.98 13.19 17.91
C GLY A 341 14.26 11.97 17.02
N ILE A 342 13.25 11.45 16.30
CA ILE A 342 13.45 10.34 15.38
C ILE A 342 14.15 10.84 14.11
N GLY A 343 15.21 10.15 13.70
CA GLY A 343 15.89 10.34 12.44
C GLY A 343 15.49 9.28 11.43
N TYR A 344 15.04 9.69 10.24
CA TYR A 344 14.62 8.78 9.17
C TYR A 344 15.64 8.80 8.03
N GLY A 345 16.35 7.70 7.83
CA GLY A 345 17.22 7.49 6.69
C GLY A 345 16.45 7.39 5.38
N PRO A 346 17.14 7.50 4.23
CA PRO A 346 16.48 7.50 2.93
C PRO A 346 15.75 6.17 2.71
N ARG A 347 14.54 6.23 2.16
CA ARG A 347 13.69 5.04 1.94
C ARG A 347 13.31 4.28 3.21
N ALA A 348 13.35 4.91 4.38
CA ALA A 348 12.77 4.30 5.58
C ALA A 348 11.24 4.19 5.41
N LEU A 349 10.68 3.04 5.81
CA LEU A 349 9.25 2.75 5.81
C LEU A 349 8.77 2.51 7.23
N VAL A 350 7.74 3.25 7.64
CA VAL A 350 7.00 2.99 8.89
C VAL A 350 5.55 2.69 8.53
N HIS A 351 5.14 1.46 8.74
CA HIS A 351 3.82 0.99 8.37
C HIS A 351 3.02 0.56 9.60
N GLY A 352 1.87 1.20 9.82
CA GLY A 352 0.90 0.85 10.84
C GLY A 352 0.24 -0.48 10.52
N GLY A 353 -0.09 -1.25 11.53
CA GLY A 353 -0.63 -2.57 11.29
C GLY A 353 -0.82 -3.32 12.58
N ARG A 354 -2.04 -3.78 12.80
CA ARG A 354 -2.42 -4.81 13.74
C ARG A 354 -3.40 -5.68 12.99
N GLN A 355 -3.02 -6.91 12.67
CA GLN A 355 -3.94 -7.77 11.92
C GLN A 355 -5.04 -8.22 12.88
N VAL A 356 -6.27 -7.78 12.63
CA VAL A 356 -7.46 -8.26 13.35
C VAL A 356 -7.96 -9.50 12.62
N VAL A 357 -7.66 -10.69 13.14
CA VAL A 357 -8.20 -11.95 12.59
C VAL A 357 -9.37 -12.36 13.48
N ASN A 358 -10.56 -12.50 12.92
CA ASN A 358 -11.79 -12.86 13.64
C ASN A 358 -12.10 -11.95 14.85
N GLY A 359 -11.89 -10.65 14.69
CA GLY A 359 -12.08 -9.68 15.79
C GLY A 359 -10.98 -9.69 16.85
N VAL A 360 -9.94 -10.52 16.71
CA VAL A 360 -8.80 -10.55 17.63
C VAL A 360 -7.60 -9.86 17.01
N ALA A 361 -7.27 -8.71 17.57
CA ALA A 361 -6.16 -7.89 17.13
C ALA A 361 -4.81 -8.52 17.56
N ASN A 362 -4.02 -8.99 16.59
CA ASN A 362 -2.78 -9.72 16.81
C ASN A 362 -1.53 -8.85 16.49
N GLY A 363 -0.51 -8.93 17.35
CA GLY A 363 0.70 -8.12 17.29
C GLY A 363 0.54 -6.72 17.89
N PRO A 364 1.65 -5.97 18.06
CA PRO A 364 1.63 -4.62 18.61
C PRO A 364 1.20 -3.59 17.55
N GLU A 365 0.54 -2.55 18.03
CA GLU A 365 0.35 -1.31 17.27
C GLU A 365 1.72 -0.71 16.94
N THR A 366 1.88 -0.17 15.73
CA THR A 366 3.20 0.31 15.33
C THR A 366 3.55 1.61 16.08
N SER A 367 4.64 1.54 16.84
CA SER A 367 5.11 2.64 17.68
C SER A 367 6.63 2.74 17.67
N VAL A 368 7.14 3.97 17.67
CA VAL A 368 8.58 4.25 17.72
C VAL A 368 8.81 5.27 18.83
N GLY A 369 9.65 4.90 19.79
CA GLY A 369 10.01 5.75 20.93
C GLY A 369 10.89 6.94 20.55
N ASP A 370 11.31 7.68 21.59
CA ASP A 370 12.14 8.87 21.39
C ASP A 370 13.59 8.53 20.98
N ALA A 371 14.22 9.45 20.25
CA ALA A 371 15.63 9.40 19.86
C ALA A 371 16.01 8.12 19.11
N VAL A 372 15.13 7.63 18.23
CA VAL A 372 15.37 6.45 17.40
C VAL A 372 15.98 6.84 16.05
N GLY A 373 17.01 6.11 15.60
CA GLY A 373 17.58 6.26 14.26
C GLY A 373 17.14 5.14 13.33
N LEU A 374 16.51 5.47 12.20
CA LEU A 374 16.12 4.51 11.18
C LEU A 374 17.08 4.57 9.99
N GLY A 375 17.79 3.47 9.72
CA GLY A 375 18.75 3.39 8.63
C GLY A 375 18.10 3.39 7.24
N PRO A 376 18.91 3.56 6.18
CA PRO A 376 18.41 3.51 4.81
C PRO A 376 17.65 2.22 4.49
N ASN A 377 16.48 2.31 3.84
CA ASN A 377 15.63 1.15 3.49
C ASN A 377 15.20 0.28 4.69
N SER A 378 15.19 0.81 5.92
CA SER A 378 14.68 0.07 7.07
C SER A 378 13.16 -0.03 7.02
N VAL A 379 12.60 -1.15 7.48
CA VAL A 379 11.14 -1.37 7.53
C VAL A 379 10.68 -1.57 8.97
N ILE A 380 9.65 -0.82 9.39
CA ILE A 380 8.93 -1.06 10.64
C ILE A 380 7.50 -1.42 10.27
N PHE A 381 7.04 -2.59 10.71
CA PHE A 381 5.66 -3.02 10.45
C PHE A 381 5.14 -3.90 11.59
N ARG A 382 4.01 -3.52 12.19
CA ARG A 382 3.44 -4.23 13.37
C ARG A 382 4.47 -4.33 14.51
N ALA A 383 5.10 -3.21 14.86
CA ALA A 383 6.25 -3.23 15.76
C ALA A 383 6.31 -2.06 16.74
N SER A 384 6.80 -2.33 17.95
CA SER A 384 7.06 -1.33 18.98
C SER A 384 8.57 -1.20 19.21
N ILE A 385 9.13 -0.03 18.95
CA ILE A 385 10.56 0.26 19.08
C ILE A 385 10.81 1.15 20.29
N GLY A 386 11.55 0.66 21.30
CA GLY A 386 11.86 1.45 22.49
C GLY A 386 12.84 2.61 22.23
N ASN A 387 12.84 3.59 23.13
CA ASN A 387 13.65 4.82 23.03
C ASN A 387 15.16 4.55 22.84
N ASN A 388 15.86 5.49 22.22
CA ASN A 388 17.32 5.44 22.00
C ASN A 388 17.80 4.20 21.22
N SER A 389 16.93 3.64 20.37
CA SER A 389 17.24 2.48 19.55
C SER A 389 17.72 2.90 18.16
N ALA A 390 18.31 1.97 17.41
CA ALA A 390 18.71 2.21 16.04
C ALA A 390 18.44 0.98 15.15
N LEU A 391 17.97 1.22 13.94
CA LEU A 391 17.80 0.22 12.89
C LEU A 391 18.87 0.43 11.82
N GLY A 392 19.60 -0.63 11.49
CA GLY A 392 20.60 -0.59 10.44
C GLY A 392 20.01 -0.46 9.02
N GLN A 393 20.89 -0.27 8.04
CA GLN A 393 20.47 -0.26 6.64
C GLN A 393 19.82 -1.59 6.24
N ARG A 394 18.69 -1.52 5.50
CA ARG A 394 17.93 -2.70 5.03
C ARG A 394 17.59 -3.68 6.16
N SER A 395 17.40 -3.20 7.38
CA SER A 395 16.90 -4.01 8.49
C SER A 395 15.38 -3.92 8.57
N ALA A 396 14.74 -4.85 9.27
CA ALA A 396 13.33 -4.72 9.58
C ALA A 396 13.02 -5.11 11.03
N VAL A 397 11.95 -4.51 11.57
CA VAL A 397 11.27 -5.03 12.75
C VAL A 397 9.84 -5.29 12.37
N PHE A 398 9.45 -6.56 12.47
CA PHE A 398 8.17 -7.06 12.06
C PHE A 398 7.51 -7.83 13.19
N ASN A 399 6.23 -7.59 13.48
CA ASN A 399 5.46 -8.35 14.48
C ASN A 399 6.22 -8.52 15.82
N SER A 400 6.85 -7.43 16.30
CA SER A 400 7.81 -7.52 17.42
C SER A 400 7.84 -6.27 18.27
N THR A 401 8.14 -6.44 19.56
CA THR A 401 8.54 -5.36 20.47
C THR A 401 10.03 -5.45 20.74
N VAL A 402 10.76 -4.35 20.56
CA VAL A 402 12.18 -4.26 20.91
C VAL A 402 12.39 -3.25 22.04
N ALA A 403 13.21 -3.62 23.02
CA ALA A 403 13.44 -2.81 24.20
C ALA A 403 14.19 -1.50 23.86
N PRO A 404 14.13 -0.48 24.73
CA PRO A 404 14.96 0.71 24.58
C PRO A 404 16.46 0.39 24.49
N ARG A 405 17.22 1.26 23.81
CA ARG A 405 18.68 1.13 23.61
C ARG A 405 19.07 -0.14 22.83
N THR A 406 18.19 -0.60 21.93
CA THR A 406 18.48 -1.74 21.06
C THR A 406 19.08 -1.26 19.75
N ALA A 407 20.21 -1.84 19.35
CA ALA A 407 20.77 -1.63 18.02
C ALA A 407 20.52 -2.88 17.16
N ILE A 408 19.77 -2.70 16.08
CA ILE A 408 19.51 -3.74 15.08
C ILE A 408 20.53 -3.57 13.96
N ALA A 409 21.31 -4.63 13.73
CA ALA A 409 22.33 -4.61 12.70
C ALA A 409 21.73 -4.41 11.29
N ALA A 410 22.55 -3.92 10.36
CA ALA A 410 22.16 -3.85 8.96
C ALA A 410 21.76 -5.24 8.44
N ARG A 411 20.81 -5.28 7.50
CA ARG A 411 20.36 -6.51 6.82
C ARG A 411 19.87 -7.60 7.79
N THR A 412 19.27 -7.16 8.90
CA THR A 412 18.74 -8.03 9.94
C THR A 412 17.25 -7.77 10.12
N ILE A 413 16.45 -8.83 10.16
CA ILE A 413 15.01 -8.76 10.41
C ILE A 413 14.77 -9.35 11.80
N TYR A 414 14.19 -8.55 12.70
CA TYR A 414 13.64 -9.01 13.97
C TYR A 414 12.16 -9.32 13.77
N ALA A 415 11.77 -10.56 14.07
CA ALA A 415 10.41 -11.06 13.95
C ALA A 415 9.96 -11.83 15.21
N ASP A 416 8.65 -11.99 15.34
CA ASP A 416 7.98 -12.80 16.38
C ASP A 416 8.40 -12.42 17.80
N ASN A 417 8.23 -11.15 18.17
CA ASN A 417 8.63 -10.58 19.45
C ASN A 417 10.12 -10.77 19.77
N GLY A 418 10.96 -10.62 18.75
CA GLY A 418 12.42 -10.72 18.88
C GLY A 418 12.96 -12.14 19.00
N ASN A 419 12.10 -13.16 18.88
CA ASN A 419 12.51 -14.56 18.94
C ASN A 419 13.16 -15.04 17.64
N LEU A 420 12.83 -14.41 16.51
CA LEU A 420 13.34 -14.80 15.21
C LEU A 420 14.18 -13.67 14.62
N ILE A 421 15.45 -13.98 14.35
CA ILE A 421 16.37 -13.08 13.66
C ILE A 421 16.70 -13.69 12.30
N LEU A 422 16.32 -13.00 11.22
CA LEU A 422 16.56 -13.46 9.84
C LEU A 422 17.52 -12.51 9.11
N PRO A 423 18.44 -13.02 8.29
CA PRO A 423 19.28 -12.19 7.43
C PRO A 423 18.52 -11.76 6.16
N VAL A 424 18.85 -10.56 5.67
CA VAL A 424 18.54 -10.12 4.30
C VAL A 424 19.68 -10.53 3.38
N GLU A 425 19.36 -11.40 2.42
CA GLU A 425 20.35 -12.18 1.67
C GLU A 425 20.95 -11.46 0.45
N TRP A 426 20.44 -10.28 0.09
CA TRP A 426 20.89 -9.52 -1.09
C TRP A 426 21.16 -8.03 -0.83
#